data_AF-A0AAP5UUV1-F1
#
_entry.id   AF-A0AAP5UUV1-F1
#
_cell.length_a   1.000
_cell.length_b   1.000
_cell.length_c   1.000
_cell.angle_alpha   90.00
_cell.angle_beta   90.00
_cell.angle_gamma   90.00
#
_symmetry.space_group_name_H-M   'P 1'
#
loop_
_entity.id
_entity.type
_entity.pdbx_description
1 polymer ?
#
loop_
_entity_poly.entity_id
_entity_poly.type
_entity_poly.pdbx_seq_one_letter_code
_entity_poly.pdbx_strand_id
1 'polypeptide(L)'
;MWDKIEHNGYEVWVLPIPAYGPPAPDTLWHYSAYICRHGAQAHLAGQSIRFEELAATFPSEEAAREAGYVEGKRRVDRIHEDG
;
A
#
# COMPACT_ATOMS: atom_id res chain seq x y z
N MET A 1 -3.68 -2.56 -10.53
CA MET A 1 -5.03 -2.57 -9.90
C MET A 1 -4.87 -2.54 -8.39
N TRP A 2 -5.81 -1.94 -7.64
CA TRP A 2 -5.84 -2.03 -6.17
C TRP A 2 -6.02 -3.49 -5.75
N ASP A 3 -5.19 -3.94 -4.82
CA ASP A 3 -5.31 -5.26 -4.20
C ASP A 3 -5.05 -5.14 -2.69
N LYS A 4 -5.51 -6.14 -1.93
CA LYS A 4 -5.36 -6.13 -0.47
C LYS A 4 -4.92 -7.45 0.13
N ILE A 5 -4.34 -7.32 1.32
CA ILE A 5 -4.18 -8.40 2.28
C ILE A 5 -4.83 -8.03 3.61
N GLU A 6 -5.12 -9.03 4.43
CA GLU A 6 -5.56 -8.85 5.81
C GLU A 6 -4.40 -9.08 6.77
N HIS A 7 -4.28 -8.25 7.80
CA HIS A 7 -3.25 -8.36 8.83
C HIS A 7 -3.75 -7.76 10.15
N ASN A 8 -3.76 -8.54 11.23
CA ASN A 8 -4.12 -8.09 12.59
C ASN A 8 -5.44 -7.30 12.69
N GLY A 9 -6.48 -7.72 11.96
CA GLY A 9 -7.80 -7.07 11.95
C GLY A 9 -7.87 -5.78 11.12
N TYR A 10 -6.83 -5.49 10.35
CA TYR A 10 -6.78 -4.44 9.35
C TYR A 10 -6.71 -5.03 7.94
N GLU A 11 -7.11 -4.21 6.99
CA GLU A 11 -6.86 -4.42 5.57
C GLU A 11 -5.72 -3.49 5.15
N VAL A 12 -4.76 -4.03 4.41
CA VAL A 12 -3.67 -3.28 3.78
C VAL A 12 -3.93 -3.26 2.28
N TRP A 13 -4.29 -2.10 1.74
CA TRP A 13 -4.57 -1.90 0.33
C TRP A 13 -3.38 -1.25 -0.36
N VAL A 14 -2.98 -1.80 -1.51
CA VAL A 14 -1.84 -1.30 -2.29
C VAL A 14 -2.20 -1.18 -3.76
N LEU A 15 -1.83 -0.04 -4.34
CA LEU A 15 -1.85 0.22 -5.77
C LEU A 15 -0.43 0.50 -6.25
N PRO A 16 0.17 -0.43 -6.98
CA PRO A 16 1.35 -0.14 -7.78
C PRO A 16 1.00 0.87 -8.88
N ILE A 17 1.91 1.82 -9.09
CA ILE A 17 1.78 2.86 -10.10
C ILE A 17 3.08 2.95 -10.91
N PRO A 18 3.03 3.08 -12.24
CA PRO A 18 4.22 3.37 -13.03
C PRO A 18 4.90 4.66 -12.53
N ALA A 19 6.22 4.62 -12.38
CA ALA A 19 7.00 5.77 -11.92
C ALA A 19 7.05 6.88 -12.98
N TYR A 20 7.06 6.51 -14.26
CA TYR A 20 7.21 7.44 -15.38
C TYR A 20 6.39 6.99 -16.59
N GLY A 21 5.88 7.97 -17.36
CA GLY A 21 5.41 7.78 -18.73
C GLY A 21 4.37 6.67 -18.96
N PRO A 22 4.04 6.38 -20.23
CA PRO A 22 3.30 5.16 -20.55
C PRO A 22 4.15 3.92 -20.23
N PRO A 23 3.54 2.79 -19.84
CA PRO A 23 4.28 1.57 -19.55
C PRO A 23 5.16 1.10 -20.72
N ALA A 24 6.45 0.93 -20.45
CA ALA A 24 7.47 0.34 -21.30
C ALA A 24 8.04 -0.96 -20.67
N PRO A 25 8.80 -1.79 -21.40
CA PRO A 25 9.35 -3.05 -20.87
C PRO A 25 10.23 -2.89 -19.61
N ASP A 26 10.85 -1.72 -19.44
CA ASP A 26 11.70 -1.33 -18.30
C ASP A 26 10.98 -0.40 -17.32
N THR A 27 9.64 -0.43 -17.30
CA THR A 27 8.84 0.38 -16.37
C THR A 27 9.25 0.13 -14.94
N LEU A 28 9.69 1.20 -14.29
CA LEU A 28 9.87 1.25 -12.86
C LEU A 28 8.54 1.59 -12.18
N TRP A 29 8.38 1.12 -10.95
CA TRP A 29 7.12 1.21 -10.21
C TRP A 29 7.31 1.94 -8.89
N HIS A 30 6.28 2.68 -8.49
CA HIS A 30 6.05 3.18 -7.13
C HIS A 30 4.83 2.46 -6.56
N TYR A 31 4.43 2.81 -5.33
CA TYR A 31 3.12 2.43 -4.83
C TYR A 31 2.44 3.57 -4.06
N SER A 32 1.11 3.58 -4.13
CA SER A 32 0.22 4.28 -3.19
C SER A 32 -0.56 3.24 -2.40
N ALA A 33 -0.83 3.50 -1.13
CA ALA A 33 -1.40 2.52 -0.24
C ALA A 33 -2.20 3.16 0.90
N TYR A 34 -3.03 2.35 1.55
CA TYR A 34 -3.70 2.72 2.78
C TYR A 34 -3.99 1.51 3.66
N ILE A 35 -4.12 1.76 4.96
CA ILE A 35 -4.63 0.78 5.92
C ILE A 35 -5.98 1.25 6.48
N CYS A 36 -6.87 0.30 6.73
CA CYS A 36 -8.15 0.55 7.39
C CYS A 36 -8.57 -0.68 8.21
N ARG A 37 -9.49 -0.51 9.15
CA ARG A 37 -10.08 -1.67 9.86
C ARG A 37 -10.83 -2.55 8.86
N HIS A 38 -10.90 -3.84 9.13
CA HIS A 38 -11.65 -4.78 8.29
C HIS A 38 -13.10 -4.33 8.10
N GLY A 39 -13.57 -4.28 6.85
CA GLY A 39 -14.92 -3.82 6.50
C GLY A 39 -15.16 -2.31 6.62
N ALA A 40 -14.14 -1.50 6.92
CA ALA A 40 -14.28 -0.05 7.00
C ALA A 40 -14.55 0.58 5.63
N GLN A 41 -15.34 1.66 5.61
CA GLN A 41 -15.54 2.47 4.41
C GLN A 41 -14.36 3.44 4.23
N ALA A 42 -13.28 2.95 3.62
CA ALA A 42 -12.00 3.65 3.53
C ALA A 42 -12.03 5.05 2.87
N HIS A 43 -13.09 5.37 2.12
CA HIS A 43 -13.29 6.67 1.48
C HIS A 43 -13.83 7.74 2.44
N LEU A 44 -14.40 7.34 3.59
CA LEU A 44 -14.86 8.28 4.62
C LEU A 44 -13.66 8.84 5.40
N ALA A 45 -13.75 10.11 5.80
CA ALA A 45 -12.69 10.78 6.56
C ALA A 45 -12.40 10.03 7.88
N GLY A 46 -11.12 9.81 8.16
CA GLY A 46 -10.66 9.11 9.38
C GLY A 46 -10.83 7.59 9.38
N GLN A 47 -11.42 6.99 8.34
CA GLN A 47 -11.58 5.53 8.24
C GLN A 47 -10.37 4.83 7.58
N SER A 48 -9.38 5.59 7.11
CA SER A 48 -8.15 5.06 6.53
C SER A 48 -6.94 5.93 6.85
N ILE A 49 -5.77 5.30 6.92
CA ILE A 49 -4.47 5.95 7.03
C ILE A 49 -3.73 5.71 5.72
N ARG A 50 -3.46 6.79 4.98
CA ARG A 50 -2.82 6.73 3.66
C ARG A 50 -1.30 6.88 3.75
N PHE A 51 -0.61 6.25 2.81
CA PHE A 51 0.84 6.33 2.67
C PHE A 51 1.28 5.97 1.25
N GLU A 52 2.50 6.31 0.90
CA GLU A 52 3.05 6.08 -0.43
C GLU A 52 4.58 6.00 -0.39
N GLU A 53 5.16 5.39 -1.41
CA GLU A 53 6.59 5.44 -1.69
C GLU A 53 6.77 5.84 -3.15
N LEU A 54 7.02 7.15 -3.35
CA LEU A 54 7.21 7.77 -4.65
C LEU A 54 8.67 8.18 -4.90
N ALA A 55 9.57 7.95 -3.95
CA ALA A 55 10.99 8.28 -4.08
C ALA A 55 11.79 7.06 -4.53
N ALA A 56 11.55 5.88 -3.93
CA ALA A 56 12.15 4.62 -4.35
C ALA A 56 11.38 4.00 -5.52
N THR A 57 12.12 3.36 -6.43
CA THR A 57 11.56 2.64 -7.57
C THR A 57 11.72 1.13 -7.43
N PHE A 58 10.70 0.38 -7.82
CA PHE A 58 10.67 -1.08 -7.83
C PHE A 58 10.75 -1.61 -9.27
N PRO A 59 11.36 -2.79 -9.48
CA PRO A 59 11.57 -3.35 -10.82
C PRO A 59 10.31 -3.97 -11.44
N SER A 60 9.23 -4.16 -10.67
CA SER A 60 7.98 -4.73 -11.18
C SER A 60 6.76 -4.26 -10.39
N GLU A 61 5.57 -4.47 -10.96
CA GLU A 61 4.29 -4.20 -10.31
C GLU A 61 4.16 -4.98 -9.00
N GLU A 62 4.56 -6.24 -9.01
CA GLU A 62 4.54 -7.15 -7.86
C GLU A 62 5.53 -6.74 -6.77
N ALA A 63 6.73 -6.29 -7.15
CA ALA A 63 7.72 -5.81 -6.20
C ALA A 63 7.26 -4.55 -5.47
N ALA A 64 6.63 -3.60 -6.17
CA ALA A 64 6.02 -2.44 -5.56
C ALA A 64 4.85 -2.82 -4.63
N ARG A 65 4.03 -3.79 -5.04
CA ARG A 65 2.91 -4.29 -4.24
C ARG A 65 3.39 -4.93 -2.93
N GLU A 66 4.36 -5.84 -3.01
CA GLU A 66 4.91 -6.52 -1.83
C GLU A 66 5.57 -5.53 -0.87
N ALA A 67 6.30 -4.53 -1.39
CA ALA A 67 6.87 -3.48 -0.57
C ALA A 67 5.79 -2.67 0.18
N GLY A 68 4.68 -2.35 -0.49
CA GLY A 68 3.52 -1.71 0.13
C GLY A 68 2.87 -2.57 1.21
N TYR A 69 2.76 -3.89 0.99
CA TYR A 69 2.26 -4.83 1.99
C TYR A 69 3.18 -4.93 3.21
N VAL A 70 4.49 -5.02 3.01
CA VAL A 70 5.47 -5.08 4.10
C VAL A 70 5.39 -3.84 4.98
N GLU A 71 5.41 -2.64 4.40
CA GLU A 71 5.33 -1.41 5.20
C GLU A 71 3.93 -1.21 5.81
N GLY A 72 2.86 -1.64 5.11
CA GLY A 72 1.51 -1.61 5.66
C GLY A 72 1.36 -2.49 6.92
N LYS A 73 1.89 -3.72 6.90
CA LYS A 73 1.96 -4.59 8.07
C LYS A 73 2.74 -3.95 9.21
N ARG A 74 3.93 -3.38 8.92
CA ARG A 74 4.75 -2.66 9.90
C ARG A 74 4.03 -1.47 10.55
N ARG A 75 3.17 -0.77 9.81
CA ARG A 75 2.34 0.31 10.37
C ARG A 75 1.24 -0.24 11.27
N VAL A 76 0.56 -1.31 10.86
CA VAL A 76 -0.48 -1.97 11.66
C VAL A 76 0.10 -2.50 12.97
N ASP A 77 1.27 -3.13 12.93
CA ASP A 77 1.92 -3.69 14.13
C ASP A 77 2.23 -2.59 15.14
N ARG A 78 2.75 -1.44 14.70
CA ARG A 78 2.96 -0.27 15.57
C ARG A 78 1.67 0.27 16.20
N ILE A 79 0.58 0.34 15.43
CA ILE A 79 -0.72 0.77 15.97
C ILE A 79 -1.22 -0.21 17.04
N HIS A 80 -0.91 -1.50 16.90
CA HIS A 80 -1.31 -2.50 17.88
C HIS A 80 -0.47 -2.45 19.16
N GLU A 81 0.83 -2.15 19.05
CA GLU A 81 1.73 -1.99 20.21
C GLU A 81 1.41 -0.74 21.05
N ASP A 82 0.89 0.32 20.43
CA ASP A 82 0.54 1.59 21.08
C ASP A 82 -0.86 1.59 21.75
N GLY A 83 -1.65 0.52 21.61
CA GLY A 83 -3.05 0.43 22.08
C GLY A 83 -3.25 -0.55 23.23
#